data_AF-A0A502LSF4-F1
#
_entry.id   AF-A0A502LSF4-F1
#
_cell.length_a   1.000
_cell.length_b   1.000
_cell.length_c   1.000
_cell.angle_alpha   90.00
_cell.angle_beta   90.00
_cell.angle_gamma   90.00
#
_symmetry.space_group_name_H-M   'P 1'
#
loop_
_entity.id
_entity.type
_entity.pdbx_description
1 polymer ?
#
loop_
_entity_poly.entity_id
_entity_poly.type
_entity_poly.pdbx_seq_one_letter_code
_entity_poly.pdbx_strand_id
1 'polypeptide(L)'
;MKEFNLDAALNGEPVKLACGRKAYILYDLSRYPELLKHANRRPLNGLVMSDCEENDCYPANWLLDGKNSFDQDNIIGIWEDPKISIEDLPKPFRPKDGEVFYYIYEYGIGCVKSYKEDEDGDVGLAENAQCYRTKEDAQKWLNFMKSMME
;
A
#
# COMPACT_ATOMS: atom_id res chain seq x y z
N MET A 1 -13.60 9.18 2.57
CA MET A 1 -12.90 9.25 1.28
C MET A 1 -12.95 10.67 0.81
N LYS A 2 -11.79 11.29 0.59
CA LYS A 2 -11.71 12.62 0.00
C LYS A 2 -12.21 12.59 -1.45
N GLU A 3 -13.01 13.59 -1.83
CA GLU A 3 -13.47 13.74 -3.22
C GLU A 3 -12.30 13.96 -4.18
N PHE A 4 -12.51 13.63 -5.45
CA PHE A 4 -11.49 13.82 -6.48
C PHE A 4 -11.18 15.32 -6.66
N ASN A 5 -9.90 15.66 -6.60
CA ASN A 5 -9.40 17.01 -6.85
C ASN A 5 -8.33 16.95 -7.96
N LEU A 6 -8.65 17.54 -9.12
CA LEU A 6 -7.77 17.49 -10.30
C LEU A 6 -6.46 18.25 -10.07
N ASP A 7 -6.50 19.41 -9.42
CA ASP A 7 -5.30 20.22 -9.18
C ASP A 7 -4.35 19.51 -8.21
N ALA A 8 -4.87 18.90 -7.15
CA ALA A 8 -4.09 18.07 -6.23
C ALA A 8 -3.45 16.89 -6.96
N ALA A 9 -4.23 16.19 -7.80
CA ALA A 9 -3.74 15.04 -8.55
C ALA A 9 -2.63 15.42 -9.55
N LEU A 10 -2.77 16.55 -10.26
CA LEU A 10 -1.73 17.07 -11.16
C LEU A 10 -0.49 17.59 -10.44
N ASN A 11 -0.61 17.95 -9.16
CA ASN A 11 0.52 18.29 -8.28
C ASN A 11 1.18 17.05 -7.64
N GLY A 12 0.77 15.84 -8.04
CA GLY A 12 1.40 14.59 -7.64
C GLY A 12 0.68 13.83 -6.51
N GLU A 13 -0.46 14.32 -6.02
CA GLU A 13 -1.26 13.52 -5.08
C GLU A 13 -1.84 12.28 -5.79
N PRO A 14 -1.67 11.06 -5.25
CA PRO A 14 -2.24 9.87 -5.85
C PRO A 14 -3.76 9.87 -5.76
N VAL A 15 -4.41 9.20 -6.70
CA VAL A 15 -5.86 9.03 -6.77
C VAL A 15 -6.27 7.59 -6.48
N LYS A 16 -7.48 7.41 -5.98
CA LYS A 16 -8.10 6.10 -5.74
C LYS A 16 -9.07 5.75 -6.85
N LEU A 17 -8.89 4.56 -7.42
CA LEU A 17 -9.77 4.02 -8.45
C LEU A 17 -10.93 3.22 -7.82
N ALA A 18 -12.01 3.04 -8.59
CA ALA A 18 -13.18 2.27 -8.17
C ALA A 18 -12.86 0.81 -7.81
N CYS A 19 -11.86 0.22 -8.47
CA CYS A 19 -11.32 -1.10 -8.15
C CYS A 19 -10.50 -1.16 -6.86
N GLY A 20 -10.28 -0.01 -6.20
CA GLY A 20 -9.48 0.09 -4.97
C GLY A 20 -7.98 0.28 -5.21
N ARG A 21 -7.52 0.40 -6.46
CA ARG A 21 -6.11 0.62 -6.79
C ARG A 21 -5.68 2.09 -6.66
N LYS A 22 -4.39 2.28 -6.44
CA LYS A 22 -3.70 3.59 -6.44
C LYS A 22 -3.31 3.94 -7.88
N ALA A 23 -3.45 5.20 -8.27
CA ALA A 23 -2.97 5.70 -9.56
C ALA A 23 -2.39 7.12 -9.43
N TYR A 24 -1.58 7.51 -10.40
CA TYR A 24 -1.01 8.86 -10.50
C TYR A 24 -1.38 9.50 -11.82
N ILE A 25 -1.86 10.75 -11.78
CA ILE A 25 -2.06 11.56 -12.98
C ILE A 25 -0.75 12.28 -13.27
N LEU A 26 -0.21 12.08 -14.47
CA LEU A 26 1.09 12.61 -14.85
C LEU A 26 0.98 13.85 -15.74
N TYR A 27 -0.02 13.90 -16.61
CA TYR A 27 -0.20 15.01 -17.53
C TYR A 27 -1.65 15.19 -17.98
N ASP A 28 -2.00 16.45 -18.23
CA ASP A 28 -3.26 16.88 -18.82
C ASP A 28 -3.02 17.34 -20.27
N LEU A 29 -3.42 16.51 -21.23
CA LEU A 29 -3.29 16.78 -22.66
C LEU A 29 -4.27 17.83 -23.18
N SER A 30 -5.25 18.29 -22.38
CA SER A 30 -6.16 19.36 -22.82
C SER A 30 -5.43 20.66 -23.12
N ARG A 31 -4.25 20.84 -22.51
CA ARG A 31 -3.32 21.96 -22.74
C ARG A 31 -2.64 21.93 -24.11
N TYR A 32 -2.71 20.81 -24.81
CA TYR A 32 -2.07 20.59 -26.12
C TYR A 32 -3.11 20.09 -27.14
N PRO A 33 -3.89 21.00 -27.76
CA PRO A 33 -4.97 20.63 -28.69
C PRO A 33 -4.53 19.70 -29.83
N GLU A 34 -3.30 19.87 -30.31
CA GLU A 34 -2.69 19.04 -31.36
C GLU A 34 -2.51 17.58 -30.95
N LEU A 35 -2.27 17.32 -29.65
CA LEU A 35 -2.10 15.97 -29.12
C LEU A 35 -3.43 15.36 -28.68
N LEU A 36 -4.37 16.19 -28.24
CA LEU A 36 -5.68 15.77 -27.76
C LEU A 36 -6.47 14.95 -28.80
N LYS A 37 -6.29 15.25 -30.10
CA LYS A 37 -6.90 14.49 -31.20
C LYS A 37 -6.50 13.01 -31.22
N HIS A 38 -5.35 12.67 -30.63
CA HIS A 38 -4.85 11.30 -30.52
C HIS A 38 -5.19 10.64 -29.17
N ALA A 39 -5.70 11.40 -28.20
CA ALA A 39 -5.97 10.93 -26.84
C ALA A 39 -7.40 10.40 -26.62
N ASN A 40 -8.14 10.06 -27.69
CA ASN A 40 -9.49 9.51 -27.61
C ASN A 40 -10.46 10.31 -26.69
N ARG A 41 -10.31 11.64 -26.67
CA ARG A 41 -11.06 12.58 -25.81
C ARG A 41 -10.88 12.39 -24.30
N ARG A 42 -9.89 11.64 -23.84
CA ARG A 42 -9.50 11.50 -22.42
C ARG A 42 -8.15 12.18 -22.18
N PRO A 43 -8.17 13.47 -21.80
CA PRO A 43 -6.95 14.28 -21.76
C PRO A 43 -6.02 13.89 -20.61
N LEU A 44 -6.55 13.39 -19.50
CA LEU A 44 -5.75 13.04 -18.34
C LEU A 44 -5.09 11.69 -18.57
N ASN A 45 -3.78 11.61 -18.42
CA ASN A 45 -3.03 10.38 -18.60
C ASN A 45 -2.14 10.13 -17.38
N GLY A 46 -1.90 8.86 -17.11
CA GLY A 46 -1.19 8.46 -15.92
C GLY A 46 -0.90 6.97 -15.85
N LEU A 47 -0.50 6.54 -14.67
CA LEU A 47 -0.14 5.16 -14.37
C LEU A 47 -1.01 4.64 -13.24
N VAL A 48 -1.56 3.44 -13.44
CA VAL A 48 -2.25 2.68 -12.39
C VAL A 48 -1.26 1.70 -11.80
N MET A 49 -1.14 1.70 -10.47
CA MET A 49 -0.31 0.75 -9.74
C MET A 49 -0.99 -0.61 -9.77
N SER A 50 -0.22 -1.65 -10.05
CA SER A 50 -0.68 -3.04 -10.00
C SER A 50 -0.04 -3.76 -8.83
N ASP A 51 -0.75 -4.75 -8.29
CA ASP A 51 -0.23 -5.62 -7.23
C ASP A 51 0.56 -6.81 -7.79
N CYS A 52 0.78 -6.87 -9.12
CA CYS A 52 1.51 -7.97 -9.75
C CYS A 52 3.01 -7.65 -9.92
N GLU A 53 3.87 -8.53 -9.41
CA GLU A 53 5.33 -8.40 -9.42
C GLU A 53 5.94 -8.32 -10.84
N GLU A 54 5.23 -8.78 -11.87
CA GLU A 54 5.71 -8.75 -13.26
C GLU A 54 5.36 -7.45 -14.02
N ASN A 55 4.38 -6.68 -13.54
CA ASN A 55 3.95 -5.42 -14.16
C ASN A 55 3.47 -4.45 -13.07
N ASP A 56 4.41 -3.83 -12.37
CA ASP A 56 4.15 -2.94 -11.23
C ASP A 56 3.21 -1.75 -11.56
N CYS A 57 3.03 -1.42 -12.85
CA CYS A 57 2.05 -0.45 -13.29
C CYS A 57 1.61 -0.62 -14.75
N TYR A 58 0.47 -0.02 -15.12
CA TYR A 58 0.02 0.09 -16.51
C TYR A 58 -0.51 1.50 -16.82
N PRO A 59 -0.40 1.98 -18.07
CA PRO A 59 -0.90 3.29 -18.46
C PRO A 59 -2.43 3.31 -18.52
N ALA A 60 -3.02 4.43 -18.09
CA ALA A 60 -4.44 4.68 -18.19
C ALA A 60 -4.73 6.16 -18.52
N ASN A 61 -5.95 6.41 -18.99
CA ASN A 61 -6.41 7.75 -19.32
C ASN A 61 -7.84 8.00 -18.84
N TRP A 62 -8.13 9.25 -18.50
CA TRP A 62 -9.39 9.67 -17.90
C TRP A 62 -9.91 10.97 -18.53
N LEU A 63 -11.22 11.15 -18.42
CA LEU A 63 -11.87 12.44 -18.61
C LEU A 63 -11.50 13.39 -17.47
N LEU A 64 -11.75 14.69 -17.67
CA LEU A 64 -11.48 15.72 -16.64
C LEU A 64 -12.27 15.50 -15.34
N ASP A 65 -13.39 14.77 -15.39
CA ASP A 65 -14.18 14.37 -14.23
C ASP A 65 -13.74 13.03 -13.61
N GLY A 66 -12.63 12.46 -14.09
CA GLY A 66 -12.05 11.23 -13.56
C GLY A 66 -12.61 9.93 -14.13
N LYS A 67 -13.51 9.97 -15.13
CA LYS A 67 -14.06 8.76 -15.74
C LYS A 67 -13.11 8.11 -16.76
N ASN A 68 -12.98 6.80 -16.69
CA ASN A 68 -12.20 5.96 -17.61
C ASN A 68 -13.10 5.35 -18.70
N SER A 69 -12.56 4.49 -19.57
CA SER A 69 -13.33 3.60 -20.44
C SER A 69 -13.85 2.37 -19.69
N PHE A 70 -13.14 1.93 -18.66
CA PHE A 70 -13.53 0.83 -17.80
C PHE A 70 -13.98 1.38 -16.45
N ASP A 71 -15.20 1.06 -16.02
CA ASP A 71 -15.77 1.64 -14.79
C ASP A 71 -14.94 1.34 -13.54
N GLN A 72 -14.26 0.19 -13.52
CA GLN A 72 -13.35 -0.20 -12.45
C GLN A 72 -12.15 0.76 -12.29
N ASP A 73 -11.77 1.46 -13.35
CA ASP A 73 -10.66 2.41 -13.36
C ASP A 73 -11.15 3.86 -13.24
N ASN A 74 -12.44 4.09 -12.95
CA ASN A 74 -12.93 5.44 -12.64
C ASN A 74 -12.24 5.96 -11.37
N ILE A 75 -11.82 7.22 -11.39
CA ILE A 75 -11.30 7.91 -10.20
C ILE A 75 -12.49 8.26 -9.30
N ILE A 76 -12.46 7.76 -8.07
CA ILE A 76 -13.53 7.96 -7.07
C ILE A 76 -13.11 8.89 -5.92
N GLY A 77 -11.84 9.30 -5.88
CA GLY A 77 -11.32 10.17 -4.84
C GLY A 77 -9.80 10.30 -4.88
N ILE A 78 -9.26 11.05 -3.92
CA ILE A 78 -7.82 11.06 -3.62
C ILE A 78 -7.46 9.78 -2.86
N TRP A 79 -6.28 9.24 -3.14
CA TRP A 79 -5.74 8.09 -2.41
C TRP A 79 -5.39 8.52 -0.99
N GLU A 80 -5.93 7.79 -0.02
CA GLU A 80 -5.57 7.90 1.38
C GLU A 80 -4.86 6.60 1.72
N ASP A 81 -3.62 6.69 2.21
CA ASP A 81 -2.90 5.49 2.60
C ASP A 81 -3.69 4.72 3.66
N PRO A 82 -3.75 3.38 3.54
CA PRO A 82 -4.57 2.56 4.40
C PRO A 82 -4.12 2.77 5.85
N LYS A 83 -4.97 3.44 6.64
CA LYS A 83 -4.78 3.56 8.09
C LYS A 83 -5.08 2.20 8.70
N ILE A 84 -4.03 1.44 9.00
CA ILE A 84 -4.16 0.22 9.78
C ILE A 84 -4.53 0.66 11.21
N SER A 85 -5.65 0.19 11.74
CA SER A 85 -6.05 0.50 13.11
C SER A 85 -5.25 -0.34 14.10
N ILE A 86 -4.94 0.22 15.27
CA ILE A 86 -4.22 -0.53 16.30
C ILE A 86 -5.04 -1.72 16.82
N GLU A 87 -6.37 -1.63 16.76
CA GLU A 87 -7.30 -2.71 17.12
C GLU A 87 -7.27 -3.89 16.14
N ASP A 88 -6.86 -3.65 14.88
CA ASP A 88 -6.76 -4.67 13.84
C ASP A 88 -5.42 -5.42 13.89
N LEU A 89 -4.47 -4.94 14.71
CA LEU A 89 -3.16 -5.55 14.83
C LEU A 89 -3.24 -6.87 15.61
N PRO A 90 -2.57 -7.92 15.13
CA PRO A 90 -2.53 -9.18 15.84
C PRO A 90 -1.81 -9.01 17.18
N LYS A 91 -2.37 -9.60 18.24
CA LYS A 91 -1.74 -9.53 19.56
C LYS A 91 -0.44 -10.36 19.55
N PRO A 92 0.69 -9.77 19.96
CA PRO A 92 1.89 -10.56 20.21
C PRO A 92 1.64 -11.57 21.32
N PHE A 93 2.45 -12.63 21.36
CA PHE A 93 2.35 -13.67 22.37
C PHE A 93 3.73 -14.01 22.94
N ARG A 94 3.77 -14.66 24.10
CA ARG A 94 5.01 -15.20 24.67
C ARG A 94 5.15 -16.66 24.23
N PRO A 95 6.16 -17.03 23.42
CA PRO A 95 6.39 -18.42 23.04
C PRO A 95 6.81 -19.28 24.24
N LYS A 96 6.57 -20.59 24.13
CA LYS A 96 7.10 -21.62 25.03
C LYS A 96 8.34 -22.28 24.42
N ASP A 97 9.17 -22.91 25.25
CA ASP A 97 10.35 -23.64 24.76
C ASP A 97 9.98 -24.61 23.61
N GLY A 98 10.72 -24.51 22.51
CA GLY A 98 10.49 -25.27 21.28
C GLY A 98 9.48 -24.67 20.29
N GLU A 99 8.73 -23.63 20.65
CA GLU A 99 7.74 -23.03 19.74
C GLU A 99 8.40 -22.15 18.65
N VAL A 100 7.82 -22.18 17.45
CA VAL A 100 8.21 -21.30 16.33
C VAL A 100 7.55 -19.94 16.51
N PHE A 101 8.28 -18.86 16.23
CA PHE A 101 7.71 -17.52 16.14
C PHE A 101 8.40 -16.67 15.07
N TYR A 102 7.70 -15.63 14.65
CA TYR A 102 8.21 -14.60 13.73
C TYR A 102 8.43 -13.30 14.48
N TYR A 103 9.39 -12.51 14.04
CA TYR A 103 9.72 -11.22 14.65
C TYR A 103 10.18 -10.22 13.58
N ILE A 104 10.16 -8.94 13.92
CA ILE A 104 10.60 -7.86 13.03
C ILE A 104 12.02 -7.44 13.41
N TYR A 105 12.88 -7.24 12.43
CA TYR A 105 14.27 -6.83 12.60
C TYR A 105 14.72 -5.90 11.46
N GLU A 106 15.98 -5.46 11.47
CA GLU A 106 16.50 -4.44 10.55
C GLU A 106 16.30 -4.75 9.06
N TYR A 107 16.30 -6.03 8.65
CA TYR A 107 16.13 -6.42 7.24
C TYR A 107 14.73 -7.00 6.92
N GLY A 108 13.76 -6.89 7.83
CA GLY A 108 12.37 -7.34 7.58
C GLY A 108 11.84 -8.29 8.63
N ILE A 109 11.38 -9.48 8.22
CA ILE A 109 10.75 -10.48 9.10
C ILE A 109 11.67 -11.69 9.27
N GLY A 110 12.07 -11.95 10.51
CA GLY A 110 12.83 -13.12 10.92
C GLY A 110 11.92 -14.25 11.39
N CYS A 111 12.49 -15.46 11.51
CA CYS A 111 11.79 -16.65 11.98
C CYS A 111 12.73 -17.42 12.91
N VAL A 112 12.31 -17.64 14.15
CA VAL A 112 12.98 -18.54 15.09
C VAL A 112 12.28 -19.89 15.02
N LYS A 113 13.04 -20.94 14.68
CA LYS A 113 12.50 -22.30 14.48
C LYS A 113 12.19 -23.04 15.77
N SER A 114 12.71 -22.58 16.89
CA SER A 114 12.50 -23.15 18.22
C SER A 114 12.93 -22.10 19.23
N TYR A 115 11.96 -21.49 19.92
CA TYR A 115 12.23 -20.61 21.05
C TYR A 115 13.02 -21.34 22.13
N LYS A 116 14.00 -20.65 22.71
CA LYS A 116 14.84 -21.14 23.80
C LYS A 116 14.77 -20.21 25.01
N GLU A 117 14.36 -20.75 26.16
CA GLU A 117 14.26 -19.99 27.41
C GLU A 117 15.64 -19.57 27.97
N ASP A 118 16.71 -20.22 27.53
CA ASP A 118 18.10 -19.96 27.90
C ASP A 118 18.86 -19.12 26.86
N GLU A 119 18.24 -18.75 25.74
CA GLU A 119 18.83 -17.89 24.73
C GLU A 119 18.40 -16.43 24.94
N ASP A 120 19.33 -15.58 25.35
CA ASP A 120 19.06 -14.17 25.69
C ASP A 120 18.32 -13.40 24.58
N GLY A 121 18.61 -13.72 23.31
CA GLY A 121 17.96 -13.10 22.15
C GLY A 121 16.47 -13.45 22.05
N ASP A 122 16.13 -14.73 22.23
CA ASP A 122 14.75 -15.21 22.19
C ASP A 122 13.94 -14.65 23.36
N VAL A 123 14.52 -14.66 24.56
CA VAL A 123 13.92 -14.10 25.77
C VAL A 123 13.67 -12.60 25.59
N GLY A 124 14.66 -11.86 25.07
CA GLY A 124 14.52 -10.43 24.80
C GLY A 124 13.38 -10.10 23.83
N LEU A 125 13.20 -10.89 22.77
CA LEU A 125 12.08 -10.71 21.83
C LEU A 125 10.73 -10.97 22.49
N ALA A 126 10.65 -12.01 23.34
CA ALA A 126 9.44 -12.38 24.04
C ALA A 126 9.03 -11.34 25.10
N GLU A 127 10.01 -10.80 25.84
CA GLU A 127 9.78 -9.77 26.86
C GLU A 127 9.36 -8.42 26.26
N ASN A 128 9.86 -8.09 25.08
CA ASN A 128 9.49 -6.88 24.35
C ASN A 128 8.23 -7.04 23.48
N ALA A 129 7.49 -8.14 23.64
CA ALA A 129 6.27 -8.44 22.89
C ALA A 129 6.44 -8.39 21.37
N GLN A 130 7.57 -8.91 20.86
CA GLN A 130 7.92 -8.91 19.43
C GLN A 130 7.75 -10.27 18.75
N CYS A 131 7.06 -11.21 19.39
CA CYS A 131 6.82 -12.55 18.86
C CYS A 131 5.41 -12.68 18.25
N TYR A 132 5.36 -13.06 16.98
CA TYR A 132 4.14 -13.24 16.19
C TYR A 132 3.97 -14.68 15.75
N ARG A 133 2.72 -15.16 15.70
CA ARG A 133 2.42 -16.57 15.38
C ARG A 133 2.65 -16.91 13.91
N THR A 134 2.48 -15.92 13.03
CA THR A 134 2.59 -16.09 11.58
C THR A 134 3.46 -14.98 10.98
N LYS A 135 3.98 -15.22 9.77
CA LYS A 135 4.72 -14.21 9.01
C LYS A 135 3.78 -13.05 8.64
N GLU A 136 2.54 -13.37 8.33
CA GLU A 136 1.49 -12.40 7.98
C GLU A 136 1.18 -11.46 9.15
N ASP A 137 1.16 -11.98 10.38
CA ASP A 137 0.96 -11.16 11.57
C ASP A 137 2.12 -10.17 11.80
N ALA A 138 3.36 -10.64 11.65
CA ALA A 138 4.53 -9.77 11.69
C ALA A 138 4.51 -8.73 10.55
N GLN A 139 4.03 -9.11 9.36
CA GLN A 139 3.91 -8.21 8.21
C GLN A 139 2.87 -7.11 8.45
N LYS A 140 1.75 -7.41 9.12
CA LYS A 140 0.75 -6.39 9.51
C LYS A 140 1.36 -5.33 10.42
N TRP A 141 2.13 -5.76 11.43
CA TRP A 141 2.84 -4.83 12.32
C TRP A 141 3.89 -4.00 11.57
N LEU A 142 4.67 -4.62 10.67
CA LEU A 142 5.65 -3.90 9.86
C LEU A 142 4.98 -2.85 8.94
N ASN A 143 3.86 -3.20 8.32
CA ASN A 143 3.09 -2.27 7.49
C ASN A 143 2.51 -1.12 8.32
N PHE A 144 2.00 -1.41 9.52
CA PHE A 144 1.51 -0.38 10.44
C PHE A 144 2.61 0.59 10.85
N MET A 145 3.78 0.09 11.26
CA MET A 145 4.92 0.95 11.60
C MET A 145 5.35 1.83 10.43
N LYS A 146 5.39 1.29 9.20
CA LYS A 146 5.69 2.09 8.00
C LYS A 146 4.65 3.17 7.75
N SER A 147 3.36 2.87 7.96
CA SER A 147 2.28 3.85 7.79
C SER A 147 2.32 5.01 8.80
N MET A 148 3.12 4.89 9.88
CA MET A 148 3.30 5.93 10.89
C MET A 148 4.54 6.82 10.63
N MET A 149 5.36 6.52 9.63
CA MET A 149 6.60 7.26 9.32
C MET A 149 6.43 8.35 8.24
N GLU A 150 5.27 8.42 7.61
CA GLU A 150 4.88 9.42 6.60
C GLU A 150 4.13 10.60 7.22
#